data_AF-A0A349XWM5-F1
#
_entry.id   AF-A0A349XWM5-F1
#
_cell.length_a   1.000
_cell.length_b   1.000
_cell.length_c   1.000
_cell.angle_alpha   90.00
_cell.angle_beta   90.00
_cell.angle_gamma   90.00
#
_symmetry.space_group_name_H-M   'P 1'
#
loop_
_entity.id
_entity.type
_entity.pdbx_description
1 polymer ?
#
loop_
_entity_poly.entity_id
_entity_poly.type
_entity_poly.pdbx_seq_one_letter_code
_entity_poly.pdbx_strand_id
1 'polypeptide(L)'
;GDRFRDLVLDTKYAHPCDMEDARTLARTFYPKLSIADDLLEKARTEGEGRVRRVGNSLHNIAEAAARMGLSSIDLAAYEGGNGLFSRSRLPSRKEAA
;
A
#
# COMPACT_ATOMS: atom_id res chain seq x y z
N GLY A 1 -5.88 27.36 -26.19
CA GLY A 1 -5.87 25.98 -25.66
C GLY A 1 -4.59 25.33 -26.12
N ASP A 2 -3.99 24.48 -25.29
CA ASP A 2 -2.85 23.68 -25.72
C ASP A 2 -3.31 22.65 -26.76
N ARG A 3 -2.72 22.67 -27.96
CA ARG A 3 -3.11 21.84 -29.12
C ARG A 3 -3.00 20.34 -28.85
N PHE A 4 -2.24 19.93 -27.84
CA PHE A 4 -2.14 18.51 -27.45
C PHE A 4 -3.45 17.96 -26.88
N ARG A 5 -4.27 18.79 -26.23
CA ARG A 5 -5.57 18.36 -25.68
C ARG A 5 -6.56 17.99 -26.78
N ASP A 6 -6.45 18.62 -27.95
CA ASP A 6 -7.30 18.37 -29.11
C ASP A 6 -6.98 17.02 -29.81
N LEU A 7 -5.85 16.38 -29.45
CA LEU A 7 -5.47 15.04 -29.93
C LEU A 7 -5.93 13.91 -29.01
N VAL A 8 -6.41 14.22 -27.80
CA VAL A 8 -6.88 13.21 -26.83
C VAL A 8 -8.35 12.91 -27.10
N LEU A 9 -8.61 11.74 -27.70
CA LEU A 9 -9.96 11.28 -28.05
C LEU A 9 -10.83 10.95 -26.83
N ASP A 10 -10.24 10.43 -25.76
CA ASP A 10 -10.94 10.04 -24.53
C ASP A 10 -10.00 10.13 -23.34
N THR A 11 -10.46 10.75 -22.25
CA THR A 11 -9.74 10.83 -20.98
C THR A 11 -10.57 10.14 -19.93
N LYS A 12 -10.16 8.94 -19.52
CA LYS A 12 -10.82 8.19 -18.44
C LYS A 12 -10.02 8.31 -17.15
N TYR A 13 -10.74 8.21 -16.03
CA TYR A 13 -10.12 8.06 -14.73
C TYR A 13 -9.52 6.66 -14.59
N ALA A 14 -8.41 6.55 -13.84
CA ALA A 14 -7.87 5.27 -13.43
C ALA A 14 -8.83 4.58 -12.46
N HIS A 15 -8.94 3.25 -12.59
CA HIS A 15 -9.68 2.44 -11.63
C HIS A 15 -8.94 2.40 -10.29
N PRO A 16 -9.66 2.36 -9.16
CA PRO A 16 -9.04 2.14 -7.85
C PRO A 16 -8.36 0.78 -7.78
N CYS A 17 -7.24 0.72 -7.07
CA CYS A 17 -6.53 -0.51 -6.72
C CYS A 17 -7.44 -1.42 -5.89
N ASP A 18 -7.64 -2.64 -6.36
CA ASP A 18 -8.38 -3.67 -5.66
C ASP A 18 -7.46 -4.64 -4.89
N MET A 19 -8.02 -5.73 -4.37
CA MET A 19 -7.26 -6.73 -3.64
C MET A 19 -6.38 -7.62 -4.52
N GLU A 20 -6.74 -7.82 -5.78
CA GLU A 20 -5.93 -8.58 -6.72
C GLU A 20 -4.70 -7.74 -7.13
N ASP A 21 -4.90 -6.44 -7.36
CA ASP A 21 -3.83 -5.49 -7.58
C ASP A 21 -2.87 -5.45 -6.37
N ALA A 22 -3.40 -5.31 -5.15
CA ALA A 22 -2.58 -5.27 -3.93
C ALA A 22 -1.72 -6.54 -3.77
N ARG A 23 -2.31 -7.71 -4.01
CA ARG A 23 -1.60 -9.00 -4.02
C ARG A 23 -0.54 -9.08 -5.11
N THR A 24 -0.85 -8.58 -6.30
CA THR A 24 0.08 -8.56 -7.43
C THR A 24 1.27 -7.65 -7.14
N LEU A 25 1.03 -6.45 -6.60
CA LEU A 25 2.08 -5.53 -6.16
C LEU A 25 2.97 -6.18 -5.09
N ALA A 26 2.38 -6.80 -4.06
CA ALA A 26 3.13 -7.48 -3.00
C ALA A 26 4.05 -8.57 -3.56
N ARG A 27 3.53 -9.47 -4.40
CA ARG A 27 4.33 -10.52 -5.04
C ARG A 27 5.40 -9.98 -5.98
N THR A 28 5.11 -8.89 -6.68
CA THR A 28 6.03 -8.29 -7.66
C THR A 28 7.23 -7.64 -6.97
N PHE A 29 6.99 -6.85 -5.93
CA PHE A 29 8.04 -6.09 -5.26
C PHE A 29 8.72 -6.84 -4.12
N TYR A 30 7.99 -7.75 -3.44
CA TYR A 30 8.47 -8.48 -2.27
C TYR A 30 8.26 -9.99 -2.41
N PRO A 31 8.81 -10.64 -3.46
CA PRO A 31 8.51 -12.04 -3.80
C PRO A 31 8.94 -13.06 -2.72
N LYS A 32 9.80 -12.66 -1.78
CA LYS A 32 10.31 -13.53 -0.70
C LYS A 32 9.57 -13.36 0.63
N LEU A 33 8.65 -12.39 0.72
CA LEU A 33 7.88 -12.09 1.92
C LEU A 33 6.42 -12.50 1.71
N SER A 34 5.92 -13.36 2.58
CA SER A 34 4.50 -13.68 2.63
C SER A 34 3.76 -12.58 3.42
N ILE A 35 2.88 -11.84 2.76
CA ILE A 35 2.04 -10.82 3.41
C ILE A 35 0.61 -11.34 3.42
N ALA A 36 0.02 -11.46 4.60
CA ALA A 36 -1.34 -11.97 4.75
C ALA A 36 -2.40 -11.02 4.18
N ASP A 37 -3.53 -11.58 3.75
CA ASP A 37 -4.59 -10.84 3.06
C ASP A 37 -5.25 -9.77 3.94
N ASP A 38 -5.34 -9.99 5.25
CA ASP A 38 -5.87 -9.03 6.22
C ASP A 38 -5.03 -7.74 6.25
N LEU A 39 -3.71 -7.89 6.23
CA LEU A 39 -2.75 -6.80 6.18
C LEU A 39 -2.78 -6.10 4.81
N LEU A 40 -2.93 -6.85 3.71
CA LEU A 40 -3.08 -6.28 2.38
C LEU A 40 -4.38 -5.47 2.24
N GLU A 41 -5.51 -5.98 2.74
CA GLU A 41 -6.79 -5.25 2.73
C GLU A 41 -6.70 -3.99 3.58
N LYS A 42 -6.04 -4.07 4.74
CA LYS A 42 -5.79 -2.88 5.56
C LYS A 42 -4.96 -1.84 4.82
N ALA A 43 -3.86 -2.24 4.17
CA ALA A 43 -3.04 -1.34 3.37
C ALA A 43 -3.81 -0.70 2.20
N ARG A 44 -4.66 -1.49 1.52
CA ARG A 44 -5.53 -1.03 0.42
C ARG A 44 -6.56 -0.01 0.92
N THR A 45 -7.20 -0.31 2.04
CA THR A 45 -8.23 0.53 2.67
C THR A 45 -7.66 1.87 3.13
N GLU A 46 -6.55 1.85 3.89
CA GLU A 46 -5.86 3.08 4.33
C GLU A 46 -5.28 3.90 3.15
N GLY A 47 -4.90 3.20 2.08
CA GLY A 47 -4.46 3.80 0.83
C GLY A 47 -5.59 4.39 -0.03
N GLU A 48 -6.86 4.22 0.33
CA GLU A 48 -8.05 4.62 -0.45
C GLU A 48 -8.01 4.09 -1.90
N GLY A 49 -7.46 2.88 -2.10
CA GLY A 49 -7.27 2.29 -3.44
C GLY A 49 -6.26 3.05 -4.32
N ARG A 50 -5.44 3.96 -3.79
CA ARG A 50 -4.37 4.63 -4.54
C ARG A 50 -3.12 3.76 -4.57
N VAL A 51 -2.78 3.22 -5.75
CA VAL A 51 -1.62 2.33 -5.96
C VAL A 51 -0.34 2.85 -5.29
N ARG A 52 -0.03 4.15 -5.44
CA ARG A 52 1.16 4.76 -4.81
C ARG A 52 1.16 4.61 -3.28
N ARG A 53 0.02 4.83 -2.62
CA ARG A 53 -0.08 4.72 -1.15
C ARG A 53 -0.01 3.26 -0.72
N VAL A 54 -0.67 2.37 -1.44
CA VAL A 54 -0.57 0.92 -1.20
C VAL A 54 0.88 0.47 -1.32
N GLY A 55 1.58 0.84 -2.38
CA GLY A 55 3.00 0.52 -2.58
C GLY A 55 3.91 1.03 -1.45
N ASN A 56 3.69 2.26 -0.98
CA ASN A 56 4.41 2.80 0.18
C ASN A 56 4.13 2.01 1.46
N SER A 57 2.87 1.63 1.70
CA SER A 57 2.51 0.78 2.84
C SER A 57 3.17 -0.60 2.74
N LEU A 58 3.20 -1.22 1.56
CA LEU A 58 3.89 -2.49 1.34
C LEU A 58 5.39 -2.39 1.65
N HIS A 59 6.02 -1.27 1.29
CA HIS A 59 7.40 -0.99 1.65
C HIS A 59 7.61 -0.92 3.16
N ASN A 60 6.76 -0.18 3.87
CA ASN A 60 6.82 -0.11 5.34
C ASN A 60 6.60 -1.48 6.00
N ILE A 61 5.71 -2.31 5.43
CA ILE A 61 5.47 -3.69 5.88
C ILE A 61 6.72 -4.54 5.69
N ALA A 62 7.35 -4.48 4.52
CA ALA A 62 8.58 -5.22 4.24
C ALA A 62 9.73 -4.84 5.17
N GLU A 63 9.91 -3.54 5.42
CA GLU A 63 10.87 -3.03 6.39
C GLU A 63 10.58 -3.54 7.82
N ALA A 64 9.30 -3.56 8.23
CA ALA A 64 8.92 -4.09 9.54
C ALA A 64 9.21 -5.60 9.66
N ALA A 65 8.85 -6.38 8.65
CA ALA A 65 9.13 -7.81 8.61
C ALA A 65 10.64 -8.09 8.67
N ALA A 66 11.44 -7.32 7.91
CA ALA A 66 12.90 -7.43 7.92
C ALA A 66 13.50 -7.11 9.30
N ARG A 67 13.03 -6.04 9.96
CA ARG A 67 13.47 -5.70 11.34
C ARG A 67 13.12 -6.79 12.35
N MET A 68 12.01 -7.48 12.15
CA MET A 68 11.57 -8.59 13.01
C MET A 68 12.19 -9.94 12.62
N GLY A 69 12.94 -10.02 11.51
CA GLY A 69 13.48 -11.28 10.99
C GLY A 69 12.41 -12.23 10.47
N LEU A 70 11.27 -11.72 10.03
CA LEU A 70 10.13 -12.52 9.57
C LEU A 70 10.14 -12.70 8.05
N SER A 71 9.83 -13.92 7.60
CA SER A 71 9.52 -14.24 6.19
C SER A 71 8.02 -14.25 5.89
N SER A 72 7.18 -14.10 6.92
CA SER A 72 5.73 -13.96 6.83
C SER A 72 5.24 -12.96 7.86
N ILE A 73 4.30 -12.08 7.49
CA ILE A 73 3.75 -11.06 8.38
C ILE A 73 2.23 -10.91 8.15
N ASP A 74 1.48 -10.82 9.24
CA ASP A 74 0.05 -10.56 9.28
C ASP A 74 -0.25 -9.20 9.92
N LEU A 75 -1.53 -8.82 9.96
CA LEU A 75 -1.92 -7.51 10.49
C LEU A 75 -1.58 -7.38 11.98
N ALA A 76 -1.80 -8.43 12.76
CA ALA A 76 -1.56 -8.43 14.20
C ALA A 76 -0.07 -8.22 14.53
N ALA A 77 0.82 -8.94 13.84
CA ALA A 77 2.26 -8.76 13.99
C ALA A 77 2.71 -7.37 13.55
N TYR A 78 2.15 -6.85 12.46
CA TYR A 78 2.49 -5.52 11.96
C TYR A 78 2.06 -4.40 12.93
N GLU A 79 0.84 -4.47 13.47
CA GLU A 79 0.34 -3.50 14.45
C GLU A 79 1.05 -3.63 15.80
N GLY A 80 1.35 -4.85 16.25
CA GLY A 80 2.16 -5.10 17.45
C GLY A 80 3.58 -4.52 17.36
N GLY A 81 4.08 -4.29 16.14
CA GLY A 81 5.35 -3.62 15.85
C GLY A 81 5.25 -2.11 15.62
N ASN A 82 4.12 -1.47 15.94
CA ASN A 82 3.83 -0.07 15.62
C ASN A 82 3.94 0.26 14.12
N GLY A 83 3.48 -0.67 13.27
CA GLY A 83 3.43 -0.49 11.82
C GLY A 83 2.52 0.68 11.40
N LEU A 84 2.95 1.42 10.36
CA LEU A 84 2.23 2.61 9.87
C LEU A 84 1.93 2.52 8.37
N PHE A 85 0.67 2.80 8.03
CA PHE A 85 0.19 2.86 6.65
C PHE A 85 0.27 4.27 6.06
N SER A 86 0.50 4.35 4.74
CA SER A 86 0.46 5.60 3.98
C SER A 86 -0.99 6.06 3.78
N ARG A 87 -1.32 7.27 4.26
CA ARG A 87 -2.68 7.83 4.28
C ARG A 87 -2.72 9.23 3.65
N SER A 88 -3.93 9.74 3.38
CA SER A 88 -4.15 11.11 2.87
C SER A 88 -3.91 12.20 3.92
N ARG A 89 -4.02 11.86 5.21
CA ARG A 89 -3.86 12.79 6.33
C ARG A 89 -2.50 12.63 7.02
N LEU A 90 -2.04 13.71 7.64
CA LEU A 90 -0.88 13.66 8.53
C LEU A 90 -1.18 12.78 9.76
N PRO A 91 -0.20 12.00 10.24
CA PRO A 91 -0.35 11.26 11.48
C PRO A 91 -0.61 12.22 12.64
N SER A 92 -1.53 11.87 13.52
CA SER A 92 -1.68 12.58 14.78
C SER A 92 -0.47 12.30 15.69
N ARG A 93 -0.22 13.19 16.65
CA ARG A 93 0.89 13.04 17.62
C ARG A 93 0.82 11.71 18.39
N LYS A 94 -0.38 11.16 18.60
CA LYS A 94 -0.57 9.87 19.28
C LYS A 94 -0.18 8.67 18.42
N GLU A 95 -0.24 8.81 17.10
CA GLU A 95 0.11 7.75 16.14
C GLU A 95 1.60 7.79 15.76
N ALA A 96 2.30 8.89 16.07
CA ALA A 96 3.72 9.09 15.78
C ALA A 96 4.64 8.92 17.01
N ALA A 97 4.06 8.72 18.20
CA ALA A 97 4.77 8.50 19.45
C ALA A 97 4.84 7.00 19.74
#